data_AF-A0A200RE44-F1
#
_entry.id   AF-A0A200RE44-F1
#
_cell.length_a   1.000
_cell.length_b   1.000
_cell.length_c   1.000
_cell.angle_alpha   90.00
_cell.angle_beta   90.00
_cell.angle_gamma   90.00
#
_symmetry.space_group_name_H-M   'P 1'
#
loop_
_entity.id
_entity.type
_entity.pdbx_description
1 polymer ?
#
loop_
_entity_poly.entity_id
_entity_poly.type
_entity_poly.pdbx_seq_one_letter_code
_entity_poly.pdbx_strand_id
1 'polypeptide(L)'
;MLLSGSRRGVKTLEKKQFMYGEDWLRMNPKILTWNVRGLGSLERQAAVHKVIVDYKANLVVLQETKMEVISTELIETVWGNVSLGWEFIPSIGLFDGVLCLWDPKIFRVEDKKIGGVSISLLLRNIRDDFAWCFTGVYRPNDYRI
;
A
#
# COMPACT_ATOMS: atom_id res chain seq x y z
N MET A 1 33.89 36.65 46.55
CA MET A 1 32.51 37.20 46.64
C MET A 1 32.03 37.45 45.22
N LEU A 2 30.90 36.83 44.87
CA LEU A 2 30.29 36.66 43.54
C LEU A 2 29.75 37.97 42.97
N LEU A 3 29.68 38.11 41.63
CA LEU A 3 28.55 38.63 40.83
C LEU A 3 28.86 38.39 39.32
N SER A 4 28.54 37.21 38.78
CA SER A 4 27.33 36.90 37.99
C SER A 4 27.31 37.52 36.59
N GLY A 5 27.81 36.77 35.61
CA GLY A 5 27.60 37.03 34.20
C GLY A 5 26.14 36.80 33.80
N SER A 6 25.55 37.82 33.18
CA SER A 6 24.25 37.76 32.53
C SER A 6 24.34 36.92 31.25
N ARG A 7 23.84 35.69 31.30
CA ARG A 7 23.36 34.97 30.12
C ARG A 7 21.89 34.72 30.32
N ARG A 8 21.05 35.52 29.64
CA ARG A 8 19.63 35.24 29.48
C ARG A 8 19.51 33.82 28.92
N GLY A 9 19.05 32.90 29.76
CA GLY A 9 18.75 31.54 29.38
C GLY A 9 17.78 31.55 28.22
N VAL A 10 18.18 30.93 27.11
CA VAL A 10 17.24 30.40 26.14
C VAL A 10 16.32 29.51 26.96
N LYS A 11 15.06 29.93 27.13
CA LYS A 11 14.03 29.05 27.64
C LYS A 11 13.88 27.96 26.59
N THR A 12 14.56 26.84 26.81
CA THR A 12 14.22 25.57 26.17
C THR A 12 12.73 25.40 26.40
N LEU A 13 11.96 25.53 25.34
CA LEU A 13 10.55 25.20 25.35
C LEU A 13 10.52 23.71 25.66
N GLU A 14 10.27 23.37 26.93
CA GLU A 14 9.88 22.03 27.30
C GLU A 14 8.72 21.67 26.37
N LYS A 15 8.98 20.68 25.53
CA LYS A 15 8.01 20.12 24.61
C LYS A 15 6.79 19.79 25.46
N LYS A 16 5.74 20.62 25.37
CA LYS A 16 4.42 20.24 25.83
C LYS A 16 4.09 18.96 25.09
N GLN A 17 4.16 17.87 25.81
CA GLN A 17 3.89 16.52 25.35
C GLN A 17 2.40 16.47 25.03
N PHE A 18 2.06 16.89 23.82
CA PHE A 18 0.74 16.65 23.24
C PHE A 18 0.57 15.14 23.18
N MET A 19 -0.61 14.67 23.62
CA MET A 19 -1.02 13.27 23.68
C MET A 19 -1.25 12.66 22.29
N TYR A 20 -0.23 12.71 21.45
CA TYR A 20 -0.05 11.96 20.20
C TYR A 20 1.43 11.54 20.11
N GLY A 21 2.00 11.11 21.24
CA GLY A 21 3.39 10.70 21.31
C GLY A 21 3.58 9.38 20.59
N GLU A 22 4.39 9.35 19.53
CA GLU A 22 5.08 8.18 18.95
C GLU A 22 4.23 6.92 18.59
N ASP A 23 2.94 6.88 18.91
CA ASP A 23 2.04 5.73 18.71
C ASP A 23 1.73 5.50 17.23
N TRP A 24 1.87 6.52 16.40
CA TRP A 24 1.81 6.40 14.94
C TRP A 24 2.99 5.57 14.36
N LEU A 25 4.08 5.35 15.12
CA LEU A 25 5.15 4.41 14.75
C LEU A 25 4.81 2.95 15.10
N ARG A 26 3.75 2.68 15.88
CA ARG A 26 3.36 1.31 16.27
C ARG A 26 2.70 0.51 15.13
N MET A 27 2.31 1.18 14.05
CA MET A 27 1.87 0.58 12.80
C MET A 27 2.73 1.10 11.65
N ASN A 28 3.45 0.19 10.99
CA ASN A 28 4.25 0.48 9.82
C ASN A 28 3.61 -0.22 8.62
N PRO A 29 2.53 0.32 8.01
CA PRO A 29 1.93 -0.27 6.82
C PRO A 29 2.98 -0.27 5.70
N LYS A 30 3.36 -1.47 5.24
CA LYS A 30 4.34 -1.61 4.17
C LYS A 30 3.61 -1.69 2.85
N ILE A 31 3.48 -0.54 2.21
CA ILE A 31 2.74 -0.40 0.96
C ILE A 31 3.73 -0.52 -0.21
N LEU A 32 3.46 -1.44 -1.14
CA LEU A 32 4.17 -1.58 -2.40
C LEU A 32 3.26 -1.17 -3.54
N THR A 33 3.71 -0.24 -4.37
CA THR A 33 3.05 0.07 -5.65
C THR A 33 4.04 -0.12 -6.78
N TRP A 34 3.67 -0.89 -7.80
CA TRP A 34 4.56 -1.23 -8.89
C TRP A 34 3.82 -1.37 -10.22
N ASN A 35 4.25 -0.60 -11.22
CA ASN A 35 3.90 -0.85 -12.61
C ASN A 35 4.74 -2.02 -13.18
N VAL A 36 4.11 -3.19 -13.31
CA VAL A 36 4.77 -4.46 -13.68
C VAL A 36 4.87 -4.69 -15.19
N ARG A 37 4.12 -3.92 -16.00
CA ARG A 37 4.10 -4.01 -17.47
C ARG A 37 3.79 -5.41 -18.01
N GLY A 38 2.95 -6.14 -17.30
CA GLY A 38 2.42 -7.47 -17.62
C GLY A 38 2.73 -8.49 -16.53
N LEU A 39 1.75 -9.31 -16.14
CA LEU A 39 1.84 -10.28 -15.05
C LEU A 39 1.66 -11.74 -15.53
N GLY A 40 1.51 -11.96 -16.83
CA GLY A 40 1.15 -13.27 -17.39
C GLY A 40 2.25 -14.35 -17.35
N SER A 41 3.53 -13.99 -17.16
CA SER A 41 4.62 -14.97 -17.13
C SER A 41 4.97 -15.39 -15.69
N LEU A 42 5.31 -16.66 -15.50
CA LEU A 42 5.70 -17.21 -14.19
C LEU A 42 6.96 -16.53 -13.65
N GLU A 43 7.90 -16.13 -14.51
CA GLU A 43 9.11 -15.42 -14.08
C GLU A 43 8.77 -14.06 -13.48
N ARG A 44 7.81 -13.33 -14.07
CA ARG A 44 7.37 -12.05 -13.52
C ARG A 44 6.59 -12.23 -12.22
N GLN A 45 5.72 -13.23 -12.15
CA GLN A 45 5.02 -13.55 -10.91
C GLN A 45 6.00 -13.87 -9.78
N ALA A 46 7.03 -14.67 -10.05
CA ALA A 46 8.09 -14.98 -9.08
C ALA A 46 8.91 -13.73 -8.69
N ALA A 47 9.22 -12.84 -9.64
CA ALA A 47 9.90 -11.59 -9.35
C ALA A 47 9.06 -10.66 -8.45
N VAL A 48 7.76 -10.55 -8.73
CA VAL A 48 6.81 -9.81 -7.88
C VAL A 48 6.74 -10.42 -6.48
N HIS A 49 6.56 -11.73 -6.38
CA HIS A 49 6.56 -12.44 -5.10
C HIS A 49 7.82 -12.16 -4.29
N LYS A 50 9.00 -12.26 -4.93
CA LYS A 50 10.29 -11.95 -4.30
C LYS A 50 10.30 -10.54 -3.72
N VAL A 51 9.86 -9.54 -4.47
CA VAL A 51 9.79 -8.14 -3.98
C VAL A 51 8.81 -8.01 -2.81
N ILE A 52 7.63 -8.63 -2.89
CA ILE A 52 6.66 -8.62 -1.78
C ILE A 52 7.28 -9.17 -0.50
N VAL A 53 7.99 -10.30 -0.59
CA VAL A 53 8.68 -10.94 0.55
C VAL A 53 9.85 -10.09 1.06
N ASP A 54 10.71 -9.61 0.17
CA ASP A 54 11.91 -8.84 0.53
C ASP A 54 11.54 -7.55 1.27
N TYR A 55 10.49 -6.86 0.82
CA TYR A 55 9.98 -5.65 1.48
C TYR A 55 8.96 -5.93 2.58
N LYS A 56 8.54 -7.18 2.76
CA LYS A 56 7.48 -7.60 3.70
C LYS A 56 6.20 -6.77 3.51
N ALA A 57 5.81 -6.54 2.26
CA ALA A 57 4.67 -5.68 1.92
C ALA A 57 3.36 -6.27 2.44
N ASN A 58 2.50 -5.42 3.00
CA ASN A 58 1.20 -5.81 3.58
C ASN A 58 0.02 -5.33 2.72
N LEU A 59 0.26 -4.34 1.87
CA LEU A 59 -0.67 -3.83 0.86
C LEU A 59 0.13 -3.64 -0.43
N VAL A 60 -0.32 -4.26 -1.52
CA VAL A 60 0.36 -4.26 -2.80
C VAL A 60 -0.60 -3.78 -3.88
N VAL A 61 -0.11 -2.92 -4.77
CA VAL A 61 -0.80 -2.52 -6.00
C VAL A 61 0.10 -2.75 -7.18
N LEU A 62 -0.35 -3.57 -8.12
CA LEU A 62 0.32 -3.83 -9.38
C LEU A 62 -0.46 -3.16 -10.51
N GLN A 63 0.20 -2.29 -11.26
CA GLN A 63 -0.37 -1.57 -12.41
C GLN A 63 0.16 -2.15 -13.72
N GLU A 64 -0.56 -1.91 -14.81
CA GLU A 64 -0.27 -2.50 -16.13
C GLU A 64 -0.12 -4.02 -16.04
N THR A 65 -1.03 -4.70 -15.36
CA THR A 65 -0.97 -6.17 -15.23
C THR A 65 -1.14 -6.86 -16.58
N LYS A 66 -1.79 -6.21 -17.55
CA LYS A 66 -2.13 -6.72 -18.90
C LYS A 66 -2.85 -8.06 -18.84
N MET A 67 -3.63 -8.26 -17.77
CA MET A 67 -4.44 -9.45 -17.55
C MET A 67 -5.90 -9.09 -17.79
N GLU A 68 -6.61 -9.86 -18.62
CA GLU A 68 -8.07 -9.78 -18.73
C GLU A 68 -8.75 -10.52 -17.58
N VAL A 69 -8.15 -11.64 -17.16
CA VAL A 69 -8.63 -12.50 -16.07
C VAL A 69 -7.47 -12.77 -15.11
N ILE A 70 -7.76 -12.78 -13.82
CA ILE A 70 -6.83 -13.21 -12.78
C ILE A 70 -7.42 -14.42 -12.07
N SER A 71 -6.63 -15.50 -12.00
CA SER A 71 -7.02 -16.75 -11.33
C SER A 71 -6.47 -16.79 -9.90
N THR A 72 -7.09 -17.60 -9.05
CA THR A 72 -6.65 -17.81 -7.67
C THR A 72 -5.23 -18.36 -7.61
N GLU A 73 -4.83 -19.23 -8.53
CA GLU A 73 -3.50 -19.83 -8.59
C GLU A 73 -2.40 -18.78 -8.88
N LEU A 74 -2.69 -17.80 -9.75
CA LEU A 74 -1.79 -16.68 -10.00
C LEU A 74 -1.62 -15.84 -8.73
N ILE A 75 -2.73 -15.54 -8.06
CA ILE A 75 -2.73 -14.79 -6.81
C ILE A 75 -1.89 -15.52 -5.75
N GLU A 76 -2.07 -16.83 -5.59
CA GLU A 76 -1.29 -17.66 -4.67
C GLU A 76 0.19 -17.67 -5.04
N THR A 77 0.53 -17.69 -6.33
CA THR A 77 1.92 -17.62 -6.82
C THR A 77 2.57 -16.27 -6.48
N VAL A 78 1.83 -15.17 -6.64
CA VAL A 78 2.32 -13.81 -6.39
C VAL A 78 2.41 -13.52 -4.89
N TRP A 79 1.44 -13.97 -4.10
CA TRP A 79 1.36 -13.66 -2.67
C TRP A 79 2.09 -14.66 -1.77
N GLY A 80 2.10 -15.95 -2.14
CA GLY A 80 2.75 -17.04 -1.41
C GLY A 80 1.94 -17.63 -0.25
N ASN A 81 0.67 -17.23 -0.05
CA ASN A 81 -0.22 -17.78 0.99
C ASN A 81 -1.68 -17.82 0.53
N VAL A 82 -2.45 -18.78 1.04
CA VAL A 82 -3.89 -18.99 0.79
C VAL A 82 -4.76 -17.91 1.43
N SER A 83 -4.32 -17.31 2.54
CA SER A 83 -5.09 -16.26 3.23
C SER A 83 -4.65 -14.87 2.77
N LEU A 84 -5.42 -14.30 1.83
CA LEU A 84 -5.26 -12.92 1.36
C LEU A 84 -6.61 -12.30 0.97
N GLY A 85 -6.65 -10.97 0.87
CA GLY A 85 -7.73 -10.27 0.18
C GLY A 85 -7.20 -9.60 -1.09
N TRP A 86 -8.02 -9.55 -2.13
CA TRP A 86 -7.63 -8.95 -3.40
C TRP A 86 -8.80 -8.34 -4.17
N GLU A 87 -8.50 -7.31 -4.97
CA GLU A 87 -9.41 -6.69 -5.94
C GLU A 87 -8.66 -6.41 -7.23
N PHE A 88 -9.39 -6.34 -8.34
CA PHE A 88 -8.77 -6.18 -9.65
C PHE A 88 -9.66 -5.41 -10.64
N ILE A 89 -9.00 -4.64 -11.50
CA ILE A 89 -9.57 -4.04 -12.71
C ILE A 89 -8.99 -4.78 -13.91
N PRO A 90 -9.83 -5.37 -14.78
CA PRO A 90 -9.37 -6.08 -15.97
C PRO A 90 -8.73 -5.16 -17.00
N SER A 91 -7.78 -5.73 -17.74
CA SER A 91 -7.18 -5.12 -18.92
C SER A 91 -8.16 -5.23 -20.08
N ILE A 92 -8.86 -4.14 -20.43
CA ILE A 92 -9.83 -4.13 -21.54
C ILE A 92 -9.50 -2.94 -22.44
N GLY A 93 -9.26 -3.18 -23.73
CA GLY A 93 -8.94 -2.11 -24.69
C GLY A 93 -7.66 -1.34 -24.34
N LEU A 94 -7.79 -0.05 -23.98
CA LEU A 94 -6.68 0.85 -23.61
C LEU A 94 -6.32 0.81 -22.11
N PHE A 95 -7.09 0.09 -21.31
CA PHE A 95 -6.82 -0.10 -19.90
C PHE A 95 -5.93 -1.32 -19.74
N ASP A 96 -4.73 -1.17 -19.15
CA ASP A 96 -3.76 -2.27 -18.98
C ASP A 96 -3.93 -3.02 -17.64
N GLY A 97 -5.04 -2.81 -16.92
CA GLY A 97 -5.40 -3.53 -15.71
C GLY A 97 -4.63 -3.14 -14.43
N VAL A 98 -5.27 -3.39 -13.28
CA VAL A 98 -4.73 -3.10 -11.94
C VAL A 98 -5.10 -4.22 -10.99
N LEU A 99 -4.13 -4.75 -10.24
CA LEU A 99 -4.35 -5.72 -9.16
C LEU A 99 -4.00 -5.08 -7.81
N CYS A 100 -4.87 -5.22 -6.82
CA CYS A 100 -4.61 -4.85 -5.44
C CYS A 100 -4.70 -6.08 -4.54
N LEU A 101 -3.72 -6.23 -3.64
CA LEU A 101 -3.58 -7.35 -2.70
C LEU A 101 -3.35 -6.80 -1.30
N TRP A 102 -3.93 -7.42 -0.28
CA TRP A 102 -3.67 -7.04 1.11
C TRP A 102 -3.65 -8.23 2.05
N ASP A 103 -2.91 -8.09 3.16
CA ASP A 103 -2.91 -9.05 4.26
C ASP A 103 -4.15 -8.82 5.16
N PRO A 104 -5.13 -9.75 5.19
CA PRO A 104 -6.33 -9.63 6.00
C PRO A 104 -6.04 -9.74 7.51
N LYS A 105 -4.82 -10.08 7.92
CA LYS A 105 -4.38 -10.06 9.33
C LYS A 105 -3.92 -8.68 9.78
N ILE A 106 -3.60 -7.80 8.83
CA ILE A 106 -3.15 -6.43 9.10
C ILE A 106 -4.28 -5.44 8.83
N PHE A 107 -5.01 -5.61 7.72
CA PHE A 107 -6.05 -4.70 7.29
C PHE A 107 -7.39 -5.42 7.10
N ARG A 108 -8.46 -4.82 7.63
CA ARG A 108 -9.84 -5.09 7.27
C ARG A 108 -10.27 -4.09 6.21
N VAL A 109 -10.84 -4.55 5.10
CA VAL A 109 -11.51 -3.65 4.14
C VAL A 109 -12.93 -3.41 4.65
N GLU A 110 -13.26 -2.16 4.97
CA GLU A 110 -14.60 -1.76 5.39
C GLU A 110 -15.50 -1.40 4.20
N ASP A 111 -14.91 -0.76 3.19
CA ASP A 111 -15.60 -0.41 1.95
C ASP A 111 -14.60 -0.37 0.78
N LYS A 112 -15.10 -0.53 -0.44
CA LYS A 112 -14.29 -0.48 -1.66
C LYS A 112 -15.06 0.18 -2.80
N LYS A 113 -14.33 0.98 -3.59
CA LYS A 113 -14.83 1.57 -4.83
C LYS A 113 -13.87 1.25 -5.95
N ILE A 114 -14.36 0.48 -6.92
CA ILE A 114 -13.63 0.11 -8.13
C ILE A 114 -14.22 0.93 -9.28
N GLY A 115 -13.44 1.86 -9.81
CA GLY A 115 -13.76 2.61 -11.01
C GLY A 115 -12.94 2.14 -12.20
N GLY A 116 -13.18 2.70 -13.39
CA GLY A 116 -12.43 2.29 -14.61
C GLY A 116 -10.94 2.63 -14.57
N VAL A 117 -10.53 3.60 -13.75
CA VAL A 117 -9.14 4.10 -13.65
C VAL A 117 -8.59 4.07 -12.23
N SER A 118 -9.34 3.59 -11.24
CA SER A 118 -8.90 3.65 -9.85
C SER A 118 -9.55 2.60 -8.97
N ILE A 119 -8.77 2.07 -8.04
CA ILE A 119 -9.24 1.25 -6.92
C ILE A 119 -9.07 2.07 -5.64
N SER A 120 -10.17 2.32 -4.94
CA SER A 120 -10.16 2.94 -3.61
C SER A 120 -10.62 1.93 -2.57
N LEU A 121 -9.87 1.80 -1.47
CA LEU A 121 -10.15 0.92 -0.35
C LEU A 121 -10.24 1.74 0.93
N LEU A 122 -11.35 1.64 1.65
CA LEU A 122 -11.44 2.07 3.04
C LEU A 122 -10.92 0.94 3.92
N LEU A 123 -9.73 1.13 4.47
CA LEU A 123 -9.00 0.16 5.26
C LEU A 123 -9.08 0.51 6.73
N ARG A 124 -9.23 -0.51 7.56
CA ARG A 124 -9.14 -0.41 9.01
C ARG A 124 -8.06 -1.36 9.49
N ASN A 125 -7.10 -0.81 10.21
CA ASN A 125 -6.05 -1.60 10.84
C ASN A 125 -6.65 -2.50 11.93
N ILE A 126 -6.25 -3.77 11.96
CA ILE A 126 -6.79 -4.72 12.95
C ILE A 126 -6.24 -4.45 14.36
N ARG A 127 -5.00 -3.98 14.46
CA ARG A 127 -4.31 -3.82 15.75
C ARG A 127 -4.80 -2.65 16.58
N ASP A 128 -5.02 -1.50 15.93
CA ASP A 128 -5.28 -0.22 16.60
C ASP A 128 -6.62 0.41 16.18
N ASP A 129 -7.43 -0.30 15.39
CA ASP A 129 -8.73 0.14 14.88
C ASP A 129 -8.68 1.43 14.03
N PHE A 130 -7.48 1.85 13.61
CA PHE A 130 -7.30 3.07 12.82
C PHE A 130 -7.83 2.89 11.40
N ALA A 131 -8.80 3.72 11.01
CA ALA A 131 -9.39 3.73 9.68
C ALA A 131 -8.73 4.78 8.77
N TRP A 132 -8.42 4.38 7.54
CA TRP A 132 -7.79 5.22 6.53
C TRP A 132 -8.18 4.77 5.12
N CYS A 133 -8.06 5.67 4.14
CA CYS A 133 -8.38 5.36 2.76
C CYS A 133 -7.10 5.23 1.94
N PHE A 134 -7.02 4.16 1.15
CA PHE A 134 -6.02 3.97 0.11
C PHE A 134 -6.66 4.14 -1.26
N THR A 135 -5.99 4.79 -2.20
CA THR A 135 -6.47 4.86 -3.58
C THR A 135 -5.32 4.65 -4.56
N GLY A 136 -5.38 3.54 -5.31
CA GLY A 136 -4.51 3.28 -6.44
C GLY A 136 -5.14 3.83 -7.73
N VAL A 137 -4.48 4.79 -8.37
CA VAL A 137 -4.93 5.36 -9.65
C VAL A 137 -4.07 4.81 -10.78
N TYR A 138 -4.70 4.46 -11.89
CA TYR A 138 -4.05 4.08 -13.14
C TYR A 138 -4.49 5.04 -14.25
N ARG A 139 -3.63 5.27 -15.24
CA ARG A 139 -3.96 6.12 -16.39
C ARG A 139 -4.06 5.25 -17.65
N PRO A 140 -5.15 5.36 -18.43
CA PRO A 140 -5.25 4.72 -19.73
C PRO A 140 -4.10 5.14 -20.63
N ASN A 141 -3.56 4.17 -21.37
CA ASN A 141 -2.40 4.39 -22.19
C ASN A 141 -2.83 4.95 -23.57
N ASP A 142 -2.89 6.28 -23.69
CA ASP A 142 -3.39 6.98 -24.90
C ASP A 142 -2.37 7.08 -26.05
N TYR A 143 -1.20 6.42 -25.99
CA TYR A 143 -0.15 6.57 -27.03
C TYR A 143 -0.41 5.79 -28.33
N ARG A 144 -1.67 5.60 -28.75
CA ARG A 144 -2.02 5.07 -30.07
C ARG A 144 -2.87 6.10 -30.84
N ILE A 145 -2.20 7.09 -31.41
CA ILE A 145 -2.72 7.91 -32.52
C ILE A 145 -1.78 7.72 -33.70
#